data_AF-A0A2N0P092-F1
#
_entry.id   AF-A0A2N0P092-F1
#
_cell.length_a   1.000
_cell.length_b   1.000
_cell.length_c   1.000
_cell.angle_alpha   90.00
_cell.angle_beta   90.00
_cell.angle_gamma   90.00
#
_symmetry.space_group_name_H-M   'P 1'
#
loop_
_entity.id
_entity.type
_entity.pdbx_description
1 polymer ?
#
loop_
_entity_poly.entity_id
_entity_poly.type
_entity_poly.pdbx_seq_one_letter_code
_entity_poly.pdbx_strand_id
1 'polypeptide(L)'
;MASGTTSKISKLLTDFKKAKDECANLVEENKNLKQEIQVLKEKLQEKDKQIQERDEEFEKLQQHVQNLEKQRSEELLQLQELEMISQDFQNELGLLELDETKKNDIKVEENNEQQNYDSNNSTSFPSVDQNKKNNKQKSLEEDNSNIQVIVGLDFGTTYSGFTCCHVSNEESDSPDNLKPKLPVEYKKAITDYFTEISKVIKKVVQNRRVGIDFFENVLLVLTVPMGFSEKDKDIMRECVHDAKLIRNISSKKLQFITESEAAALYCIKNELREHDLLTTGNSFMVVDCVGYTVDLSTCKLVGNNPLQLGKVTEYIRDFCGSIEKQVIKCLRDYFGNRGIDLLIEVKYQEFQSLVRFFSRQLYSSLGRNAESFDIIVKEYAPSLERYVSKNERKYISRTINFMPNNIKNLLNPIIDRIIRLIHIQISNSRETCSGIFLVGGFSENKYLQEKIKQEFYHKVKTISVPHIPITVIADGAVIHGLSISSNLDKLEDNTKSTEVTSDQVFSFNFKPEKWQANIKFEVYYTNEDSAIYINEPGMKLLGVLNADLPDYYIDNRSIDFGLIFGQNEITAFARNELNGQKFVTTFYYQ
;
A
#
# COMPACT_ATOMS: atom_id res chain seq x y z
N MET A 1 -72.88 -3.79 50.91
CA MET A 1 -72.40 -3.85 49.52
C MET A 1 -72.38 -2.47 48.83
N ALA A 2 -73.47 -1.69 48.86
CA ALA A 2 -73.63 -0.46 48.05
C ALA A 2 -72.45 0.54 48.01
N SER A 3 -71.84 0.91 49.15
CA SER A 3 -70.79 1.94 49.21
C SER A 3 -69.52 1.60 48.41
N GLY A 4 -69.16 0.31 48.32
CA GLY A 4 -68.01 -0.15 47.55
C GLY A 4 -68.17 0.03 46.03
N THR A 5 -69.42 0.02 45.54
CA THR A 5 -69.73 0.22 44.13
C THR A 5 -69.58 1.71 43.75
N THR A 6 -70.13 2.61 44.56
CA THR A 6 -70.07 4.06 44.33
C THR A 6 -68.63 4.58 44.29
N SER A 7 -67.76 4.08 45.18
CA SER A 7 -66.33 4.43 45.20
C SER A 7 -65.62 4.02 43.90
N LYS A 8 -65.87 2.80 43.40
CA LYS A 8 -65.30 2.32 42.12
C LYS A 8 -65.79 3.15 40.93
N ILE A 9 -67.06 3.53 40.89
CA ILE A 9 -67.63 4.38 39.82
C ILE A 9 -67.00 5.78 39.85
N SER A 10 -66.84 6.39 41.03
CA SER A 10 -66.17 7.70 41.18
C SER A 10 -64.73 7.67 40.66
N LYS A 11 -63.97 6.61 40.98
CA LYS A 11 -62.62 6.43 40.45
C LYS A 11 -62.63 6.27 38.93
N LEU A 12 -63.48 5.40 38.37
CA LEU A 12 -63.59 5.20 36.92
C LEU A 12 -63.95 6.49 36.16
N LEU A 13 -64.82 7.34 36.71
CA LEU A 13 -65.12 8.66 36.13
C LEU A 13 -63.91 9.61 36.15
N THR A 14 -63.08 9.53 37.19
CA THR A 14 -61.85 10.32 37.32
C THR A 14 -60.79 9.85 36.33
N ASP A 15 -60.56 8.54 36.25
CA ASP A 15 -59.61 7.91 35.34
C ASP A 15 -60.02 8.16 33.87
N PHE A 16 -61.33 8.04 33.54
CA PHE A 16 -61.86 8.33 32.21
C PHE A 16 -61.71 9.82 31.82
N LYS A 17 -61.90 10.74 32.76
CA LYS A 17 -61.68 12.17 32.50
C LYS A 17 -60.20 12.44 32.21
N LYS A 18 -59.29 11.90 33.02
CA LYS A 18 -57.84 12.01 32.79
C LYS A 18 -57.43 11.47 31.41
N ALA A 19 -57.91 10.29 31.04
CA ALA A 19 -57.65 9.70 29.72
C ALA A 19 -58.22 10.55 28.56
N LYS A 20 -59.37 11.20 28.75
CA LYS A 20 -59.93 12.12 27.76
C LYS A 20 -59.07 13.37 27.58
N ASP A 21 -58.59 13.95 28.69
CA ASP A 21 -57.75 15.15 28.68
C ASP A 21 -56.35 14.83 28.08
N GLU A 22 -55.80 13.64 28.35
CA GLU A 22 -54.57 13.12 27.72
C GLU A 22 -54.74 12.91 26.20
N CYS A 23 -55.85 12.31 25.76
CA CYS A 23 -56.18 12.17 24.34
C CYS A 23 -56.33 13.54 23.63
N ALA A 24 -56.84 14.57 24.30
CA ALA A 24 -56.94 15.91 23.73
C ALA A 24 -55.56 16.53 23.47
N ASN A 25 -54.62 16.38 24.40
CA ASN A 25 -53.23 16.83 24.24
C ASN A 25 -52.54 16.09 23.09
N LEU A 26 -52.67 14.76 23.01
CA LEU A 26 -52.10 13.95 21.94
C LEU A 26 -52.62 14.32 20.54
N VAL A 27 -53.88 14.78 20.42
CA VAL A 27 -54.44 15.24 19.15
C VAL A 27 -53.79 16.55 18.68
N GLU A 28 -53.56 17.51 19.59
CA GLU A 28 -52.90 18.77 19.25
C GLU A 28 -51.39 18.58 18.98
N GLU A 29 -50.73 17.68 19.72
CA GLU A 29 -49.34 17.29 19.44
C GLU A 29 -49.20 16.64 18.04
N ASN A 30 -50.10 15.72 17.69
CA ASN A 30 -50.15 15.13 16.34
C ASN A 30 -50.42 16.17 15.23
N LYS A 31 -51.12 17.26 15.54
CA LYS A 31 -51.39 18.36 14.62
C LYS A 31 -50.14 19.24 14.42
N ASN A 32 -49.40 19.52 15.47
CA ASN A 32 -48.11 20.22 15.40
C ASN A 32 -47.07 19.40 14.63
N LEU A 33 -46.92 18.10 14.94
CA LEU A 33 -46.01 17.20 14.23
C LEU A 33 -46.32 17.11 12.72
N LYS A 34 -47.61 17.15 12.32
CA LYS A 34 -48.00 17.21 10.90
C LYS A 34 -47.55 18.51 10.21
N GLN A 35 -47.55 19.64 10.92
CA GLN A 35 -47.05 20.91 10.39
C GLN A 35 -45.52 20.89 10.26
N GLU A 36 -44.80 20.36 11.25
CA GLU A 36 -43.34 20.20 11.17
C GLU A 36 -42.92 19.27 10.02
N ILE A 37 -43.61 18.13 9.85
CA ILE A 37 -43.39 17.20 8.73
C ILE A 37 -43.61 17.89 7.37
N GLN A 38 -44.59 18.79 7.26
CA GLN A 38 -44.84 19.54 6.02
C GLN A 38 -43.69 20.53 5.73
N VAL A 39 -43.25 21.31 6.72
CA VAL A 39 -42.11 22.22 6.60
C VAL A 39 -40.80 21.46 6.29
N LEU A 40 -40.63 20.25 6.81
CA LEU A 40 -39.49 19.39 6.51
C LEU A 40 -39.51 18.86 5.07
N LYS A 41 -40.69 18.53 4.52
CA LYS A 41 -40.84 18.14 3.11
C LYS A 41 -40.48 19.28 2.14
N GLU A 42 -40.95 20.48 2.43
CA GLU A 42 -40.66 21.67 1.62
C GLU A 42 -39.14 21.98 1.62
N LYS A 43 -38.49 21.86 2.79
CA LYS A 43 -37.02 21.96 2.91
C LYS A 43 -36.26 20.83 2.20
N LEU A 44 -36.85 19.64 2.11
CA LEU A 44 -36.25 18.51 1.38
C LEU A 44 -36.31 18.77 -0.13
N GLN A 45 -37.46 19.17 -0.67
CA GLN A 45 -37.62 19.49 -2.09
C GLN A 45 -36.68 20.63 -2.56
N GLU A 46 -36.51 21.67 -1.74
CA GLU A 46 -35.53 22.73 -2.00
C GLU A 46 -34.08 22.21 -1.94
N LYS A 47 -33.79 21.19 -1.12
CA LYS A 47 -32.47 20.54 -1.10
C LYS A 47 -32.23 19.62 -2.30
N ASP A 48 -33.24 18.87 -2.73
CA ASP A 48 -33.16 18.02 -3.92
C ASP A 48 -32.88 18.87 -5.18
N LYS A 49 -33.56 20.03 -5.30
CA LYS A 49 -33.29 21.01 -6.36
C LYS A 49 -31.86 21.56 -6.31
N GLN A 50 -31.34 21.90 -5.13
CA GLN A 50 -29.96 22.36 -4.95
C GLN A 50 -28.90 21.26 -5.17
N ILE A 51 -29.28 19.98 -5.13
CA ILE A 51 -28.43 18.85 -5.54
C ILE A 51 -28.42 18.77 -7.07
N GLN A 52 -29.59 18.76 -7.72
CA GLN A 52 -29.70 18.71 -9.18
C GLN A 52 -28.94 19.86 -9.88
N GLU A 53 -29.04 21.10 -9.36
CA GLU A 53 -28.29 22.25 -9.87
C GLU A 53 -26.76 22.08 -9.76
N ARG A 54 -26.28 21.33 -8.76
CA ARG A 54 -24.86 21.03 -8.56
C ARG A 54 -24.37 19.86 -9.39
N ASP A 55 -25.21 18.86 -9.63
CA ASP A 55 -24.88 17.74 -10.53
C ASP A 55 -24.75 18.26 -11.97
N GLU A 56 -25.64 19.17 -12.38
CA GLU A 56 -25.54 19.93 -13.63
C GLU A 56 -24.28 20.82 -13.72
N GLU A 57 -23.74 21.32 -12.61
CA GLU A 57 -22.47 22.06 -12.57
C GLU A 57 -21.27 21.10 -12.65
N PHE A 58 -21.38 19.93 -12.02
CA PHE A 58 -20.36 18.89 -12.00
C PHE A 58 -20.14 18.24 -13.38
N GLU A 59 -21.20 17.94 -14.13
CA GLU A 59 -21.10 17.46 -15.52
C GLU A 59 -20.38 18.46 -16.43
N LYS A 60 -20.69 19.75 -16.30
CA LYS A 60 -20.02 20.85 -17.03
C LYS A 60 -18.52 20.92 -16.68
N LEU A 61 -18.17 20.69 -15.41
CA LEU A 61 -16.78 20.61 -14.95
C LEU A 61 -16.06 19.34 -15.46
N GLN A 62 -16.70 18.17 -15.47
CA GLN A 62 -16.12 16.96 -16.06
C GLN A 62 -15.79 17.15 -17.54
N GLN A 63 -16.72 17.69 -18.32
CA GLN A 63 -16.51 17.92 -19.74
C GLN A 63 -15.43 18.99 -20.00
N HIS A 64 -15.30 20.00 -19.12
CA HIS A 64 -14.18 20.94 -19.17
C HIS A 64 -12.82 20.26 -18.88
N VAL A 65 -12.76 19.37 -17.88
CA VAL A 65 -11.55 18.58 -17.59
C VAL A 65 -11.17 17.68 -18.77
N GLN A 66 -12.11 16.95 -19.37
CA GLN A 66 -11.85 16.12 -20.56
C GLN A 66 -11.25 16.93 -21.72
N ASN A 67 -11.75 18.15 -21.95
CA ASN A 67 -11.20 19.05 -22.98
C ASN A 67 -9.76 19.49 -22.64
N LEU A 68 -9.45 19.81 -21.38
CA LEU A 68 -8.09 20.13 -20.93
C LEU A 68 -7.14 18.93 -21.02
N GLU A 69 -7.61 17.72 -20.73
CA GLU A 69 -6.80 16.51 -20.88
C GLU A 69 -6.50 16.18 -22.35
N LYS A 70 -7.46 16.43 -23.25
CA LYS A 70 -7.25 16.34 -24.70
C LYS A 70 -6.20 17.36 -25.16
N GLN A 71 -6.33 18.63 -24.78
CA GLN A 71 -5.35 19.67 -25.11
C GLN A 71 -3.94 19.32 -24.58
N ARG A 72 -3.82 18.90 -23.31
CA ARG A 72 -2.56 18.43 -22.70
C ARG A 72 -1.93 17.27 -23.48
N SER A 73 -2.75 16.40 -24.07
CA SER A 73 -2.27 15.25 -24.86
C SER A 73 -1.79 15.67 -26.24
N GLU A 74 -2.40 16.69 -26.85
CA GLU A 74 -1.96 17.31 -28.11
C GLU A 74 -0.66 18.10 -27.90
N GLU A 75 -0.53 18.86 -26.80
CA GLU A 75 0.70 19.56 -26.41
C GLU A 75 1.86 18.58 -26.11
N LEU A 76 1.57 17.43 -25.48
CA LEU A 76 2.58 16.40 -25.22
C LEU A 76 3.10 15.76 -26.52
N LEU A 77 2.23 15.57 -27.52
CA LEU A 77 2.63 15.02 -28.82
C LEU A 77 3.59 15.98 -29.55
N GLN A 78 3.30 17.28 -29.52
CA GLN A 78 4.16 18.32 -30.11
C GLN A 78 5.53 18.39 -29.41
N LEU A 79 5.59 18.17 -28.09
CA LEU A 79 6.87 18.08 -27.37
C LEU A 79 7.69 16.86 -27.80
N GLN A 80 7.05 15.71 -28.04
CA GLN A 80 7.75 14.51 -28.56
C GLN A 80 8.25 14.71 -30.00
N GLU A 81 7.49 15.39 -30.86
CA GLU A 81 7.95 15.76 -32.20
C GLU A 81 9.18 16.69 -32.15
N LEU A 82 9.17 17.70 -31.26
CA LEU A 82 10.31 18.59 -31.05
C LEU A 82 11.54 17.87 -30.44
N GLU A 83 11.33 16.87 -29.59
CA GLU A 83 12.40 16.05 -29.00
C GLU A 83 13.07 15.16 -30.07
N MET A 84 12.30 14.53 -30.95
CA MET A 84 12.85 13.80 -32.12
C MET A 84 13.64 14.73 -33.04
N ILE A 85 13.09 15.90 -33.40
CA ILE A 85 13.77 16.89 -34.24
C ILE A 85 15.09 17.36 -33.60
N SER A 86 15.10 17.58 -32.28
CA SER A 86 16.30 17.94 -31.52
C SER A 86 17.36 16.83 -31.55
N GLN A 87 16.94 15.57 -31.45
CA GLN A 87 17.85 14.42 -31.52
C GLN A 87 18.44 14.24 -32.93
N ASP A 88 17.64 14.42 -33.97
CA ASP A 88 18.10 14.35 -35.37
C ASP A 88 19.11 15.47 -35.68
N PHE A 89 18.87 16.70 -35.22
CA PHE A 89 19.85 17.79 -35.35
C PHE A 89 21.17 17.50 -34.61
N GLN A 90 21.13 16.86 -33.43
CA GLN A 90 22.36 16.45 -32.74
C GLN A 90 23.11 15.34 -33.49
N ASN A 91 22.38 14.38 -34.08
CA ASN A 91 22.96 13.33 -34.91
C ASN A 91 23.63 13.92 -36.17
N GLU A 92 22.99 14.89 -36.82
CA GLU A 92 23.50 15.54 -38.03
C GLU A 92 24.73 16.43 -37.74
N LEU A 93 24.76 17.13 -36.60
CA LEU A 93 25.94 17.86 -36.12
C LEU A 93 27.12 16.91 -35.80
N GLY A 94 26.86 15.79 -35.11
CA GLY A 94 27.90 14.81 -34.79
C GLY A 94 28.52 14.14 -36.04
N LEU A 95 27.76 14.07 -37.15
CA LEU A 95 28.29 13.59 -38.44
C LEU A 95 29.22 14.60 -39.11
N LEU A 96 29.02 15.91 -38.90
CA LEU A 96 29.89 16.97 -39.46
C LEU A 96 31.26 17.01 -38.77
N GLU A 97 31.32 16.87 -37.45
CA GLU A 97 32.60 16.82 -36.70
C GLU A 97 33.48 15.62 -37.12
N LEU A 98 32.85 14.51 -37.54
CA LEU A 98 33.53 13.32 -38.04
C LEU A 98 34.11 13.47 -39.46
N ASP A 99 33.78 14.53 -40.21
CA ASP A 99 34.27 14.75 -41.58
C ASP A 99 35.32 15.88 -41.68
N GLU A 100 35.37 16.80 -40.71
CA GLU A 100 36.53 17.71 -40.57
C GLU A 100 37.75 16.97 -40.02
N THR A 101 37.57 16.08 -39.04
CA THR A 101 38.66 15.33 -38.39
C THR A 101 39.44 14.39 -39.30
N LYS A 102 38.91 14.05 -40.49
CA LYS A 102 39.60 13.20 -41.49
C LYS A 102 40.50 13.96 -42.48
N LYS A 103 40.59 15.30 -42.40
CA LYS A 103 41.25 16.11 -43.45
C LYS A 103 42.68 16.59 -43.16
N ASN A 104 43.16 16.56 -41.92
CA ASN A 104 44.33 17.36 -41.53
C ASN A 104 45.66 16.60 -41.33
N ASP A 105 45.67 15.26 -41.22
CA ASP A 105 46.89 14.50 -40.88
C ASP A 105 47.77 14.11 -42.10
N ILE A 106 48.23 15.09 -42.90
CA ILE A 106 49.22 14.84 -43.99
C ILE A 106 50.34 15.90 -44.06
N LYS A 107 51.50 15.55 -43.47
CA LYS A 107 52.91 15.90 -43.84
C LYS A 107 53.58 17.24 -43.46
N VAL A 108 54.92 17.13 -43.39
CA VAL A 108 56.02 18.12 -43.33
C VAL A 108 56.17 18.82 -41.96
N GLU A 109 57.22 18.67 -41.12
CA GLU A 109 58.67 18.37 -41.24
C GLU A 109 59.58 19.63 -41.23
N GLU A 110 60.82 19.47 -40.73
CA GLU A 110 61.94 20.43 -40.62
C GLU A 110 62.03 21.47 -39.46
N ASN A 111 62.88 21.14 -38.48
CA ASN A 111 64.11 21.87 -38.08
C ASN A 111 64.07 23.37 -37.67
N ASN A 112 64.46 23.71 -36.41
CA ASN A 112 65.88 24.04 -36.10
C ASN A 112 66.20 24.33 -34.61
N GLU A 113 67.49 24.19 -34.28
CA GLU A 113 68.32 24.88 -33.24
C GLU A 113 67.76 25.03 -31.79
N GLN A 114 68.21 24.25 -30.80
CA GLN A 114 69.46 24.40 -30.01
C GLN A 114 69.51 25.59 -29.02
N GLN A 115 69.55 25.29 -27.71
CA GLN A 115 70.66 25.69 -26.83
C GLN A 115 70.70 24.93 -25.49
N ASN A 116 71.88 24.91 -24.87
CA ASN A 116 72.24 24.08 -23.71
C ASN A 116 71.74 24.66 -22.37
N TYR A 117 71.64 23.82 -21.32
CA TYR A 117 72.68 23.75 -20.28
C TYR A 117 72.46 22.59 -19.28
N ASP A 118 73.56 21.99 -18.82
CA ASP A 118 73.57 20.92 -17.82
C ASP A 118 73.31 21.41 -16.39
N SER A 119 72.70 20.54 -15.57
CA SER A 119 73.21 20.28 -14.21
C SER A 119 72.86 18.86 -13.77
N ASN A 120 73.77 18.21 -13.05
CA ASN A 120 73.74 16.77 -12.75
C ASN A 120 73.31 16.48 -11.29
N ASN A 121 73.01 15.19 -11.04
CA ASN A 121 73.18 14.48 -9.77
C ASN A 121 72.16 14.72 -8.62
N SER A 122 71.83 13.72 -7.78
CA SER A 122 72.24 12.30 -7.78
C SER A 122 71.42 11.41 -6.83
N THR A 123 71.47 10.08 -7.07
CA THR A 123 71.38 8.96 -6.08
C THR A 123 70.06 8.73 -5.30
N SER A 124 69.64 7.49 -4.99
CA SER A 124 70.17 6.14 -5.33
C SER A 124 69.16 5.00 -5.04
N PHE A 125 69.10 4.00 -5.93
CA PHE A 125 68.64 2.63 -5.62
C PHE A 125 69.79 1.79 -4.99
N PRO A 126 69.51 0.73 -4.20
CA PRO A 126 69.36 -0.66 -4.73
C PRO A 126 68.36 -1.53 -3.91
N SER A 127 67.99 -2.79 -4.21
CA SER A 127 67.92 -3.61 -5.45
C SER A 127 67.30 -5.00 -5.13
N VAL A 128 66.63 -5.67 -6.10
CA VAL A 128 66.75 -7.12 -6.48
C VAL A 128 66.70 -8.20 -5.36
N ASP A 129 65.90 -9.28 -5.42
CA ASP A 129 65.91 -10.33 -6.47
C ASP A 129 64.60 -11.19 -6.58
N GLN A 130 64.61 -12.16 -7.50
CA GLN A 130 63.48 -12.95 -8.01
C GLN A 130 63.31 -14.32 -7.32
N ASN A 131 62.09 -14.88 -7.32
CA ASN A 131 61.83 -16.22 -7.89
C ASN A 131 60.34 -16.59 -8.13
N LYS A 132 60.14 -17.71 -8.84
CA LYS A 132 58.94 -18.08 -9.64
C LYS A 132 57.88 -18.96 -8.92
N LYS A 133 56.64 -18.93 -9.48
CA LYS A 133 55.62 -20.02 -9.54
C LYS A 133 54.97 -20.46 -8.20
N ASN A 134 53.64 -20.43 -8.01
CA ASN A 134 52.65 -21.20 -8.79
C ASN A 134 51.18 -20.78 -8.48
N ASN A 135 50.26 -21.30 -9.29
CA ASN A 135 48.79 -21.11 -9.27
C ASN A 135 48.11 -21.18 -7.88
N LYS A 136 47.21 -20.24 -7.60
CA LYS A 136 45.76 -20.52 -7.61
C LYS A 136 44.92 -19.24 -7.67
N GLN A 137 44.04 -19.18 -8.67
CA GLN A 137 42.91 -18.25 -8.73
C GLN A 137 41.81 -18.81 -7.82
N LYS A 138 41.17 -17.98 -6.99
CA LYS A 138 39.92 -18.32 -6.32
C LYS A 138 39.02 -17.08 -6.29
N SER A 139 37.84 -17.18 -6.90
CA SER A 139 36.75 -16.23 -6.72
C SER A 139 36.28 -16.22 -5.26
N LEU A 140 35.64 -15.11 -4.88
CA LEU A 140 34.86 -15.00 -3.65
C LEU A 140 33.40 -14.78 -4.03
N GLU A 141 32.75 -15.88 -4.39
CA GLU A 141 31.29 -16.01 -4.45
C GLU A 141 30.85 -16.65 -3.12
N GLU A 142 30.09 -15.92 -2.30
CA GLU A 142 29.47 -16.44 -1.06
C GLU A 142 28.39 -15.44 -0.58
N ASP A 143 27.15 -15.56 -1.09
CA ASP A 143 25.97 -14.79 -0.63
C ASP A 143 24.94 -15.75 0.00
N ASN A 144 25.40 -16.61 0.91
CA ASN A 144 24.60 -17.66 1.55
C ASN A 144 23.39 -17.08 2.30
N SER A 145 22.22 -17.72 2.17
CA SER A 145 21.05 -17.32 2.95
C SER A 145 21.29 -17.58 4.44
N ASN A 146 21.00 -16.55 5.23
CA ASN A 146 21.07 -16.60 6.70
C ASN A 146 20.18 -15.48 7.24
N ILE A 147 18.93 -15.44 6.76
CA ILE A 147 17.93 -14.42 7.09
C ILE A 147 17.47 -14.68 8.53
N GLN A 148 18.13 -14.01 9.47
CA GLN A 148 17.87 -14.19 10.90
C GLN A 148 16.84 -13.22 11.43
N VAL A 149 16.60 -12.09 10.76
CA VAL A 149 15.64 -11.07 11.20
C VAL A 149 14.88 -10.54 10.00
N ILE A 150 13.57 -10.46 10.13
CA ILE A 150 12.69 -9.94 9.09
C ILE A 150 12.08 -8.66 9.60
N VAL A 151 12.17 -7.57 8.84
CA VAL A 151 11.71 -6.25 9.25
C VAL A 151 10.55 -5.83 8.34
N GLY A 152 9.35 -5.82 8.93
CA GLY A 152 8.15 -5.26 8.32
C GLY A 152 8.15 -3.76 8.52
N LEU A 153 8.09 -3.02 7.43
CA LEU A 153 8.14 -1.56 7.37
C LEU A 153 6.82 -1.02 6.86
N ASP A 154 6.21 -0.11 7.63
CA ASP A 154 4.94 0.53 7.30
C ASP A 154 5.05 2.05 7.19
N PHE A 155 4.42 2.62 6.16
CA PHE A 155 4.52 4.03 5.78
C PHE A 155 3.19 4.76 5.84
N GLY A 156 2.43 4.50 6.90
CA GLY A 156 1.19 5.21 7.21
C GLY A 156 1.34 6.74 7.19
N THR A 157 0.27 7.40 6.75
CA THR A 157 0.22 8.86 6.46
C THR A 157 0.31 9.76 7.71
N THR A 158 0.00 9.24 8.90
CA THR A 158 0.18 9.95 10.19
C THR A 158 1.38 9.42 10.97
N TYR A 159 1.65 8.11 10.88
CA TYR A 159 2.71 7.41 11.59
C TYR A 159 3.33 6.37 10.67
N SER A 160 4.65 6.32 10.66
CA SER A 160 5.42 5.27 9.99
C SER A 160 6.15 4.44 11.06
N GLY A 161 6.23 3.13 10.87
CA GLY A 161 6.66 2.19 11.91
C GLY A 161 7.39 0.97 11.36
N PHE A 162 7.99 0.19 12.27
CA PHE A 162 8.58 -1.10 11.93
C PHE A 162 8.58 -2.09 13.10
N THR A 163 8.62 -3.38 12.78
CA THR A 163 8.58 -4.51 13.73
C THR A 163 9.32 -5.72 13.13
N CYS A 164 9.61 -6.76 13.94
CA CYS A 164 10.43 -7.91 13.50
C CYS A 164 10.31 -9.19 14.37
N CYS A 165 10.34 -10.38 13.74
CA CYS A 165 10.37 -11.72 14.37
C CYS A 165 10.87 -12.85 13.40
N HIS A 166 10.58 -14.14 13.68
CA HIS A 166 11.08 -15.37 12.99
C HIS A 166 9.93 -16.43 12.78
N VAL A 167 9.59 -16.93 11.57
CA VAL A 167 8.37 -17.77 11.24
C VAL A 167 8.28 -18.25 9.76
N SER A 168 7.15 -18.88 9.35
CA SER A 168 6.77 -19.45 8.04
C SER A 168 5.44 -18.95 7.37
N ASN A 169 5.10 -19.53 6.19
CA ASN A 169 4.08 -19.34 5.09
C ASN A 169 2.65 -18.73 5.34
N GLU A 170 1.84 -18.20 4.37
CA GLU A 170 1.84 -18.08 2.86
C GLU A 170 0.96 -16.85 2.34
N GLU A 171 0.79 -16.59 1.01
CA GLU A 171 0.32 -15.30 0.32
C GLU A 171 -1.14 -15.32 -0.32
N SER A 172 -1.75 -14.46 -1.21
CA SER A 172 -1.58 -13.18 -2.05
C SER A 172 -3.01 -12.61 -2.51
N ASP A 173 -3.41 -11.79 -3.54
CA ASP A 173 -2.86 -11.00 -4.70
C ASP A 173 -3.85 -9.88 -5.31
N SER A 174 -3.36 -8.83 -6.05
CA SER A 174 -3.90 -7.83 -7.09
C SER A 174 -5.39 -7.34 -7.29
N PRO A 175 -5.74 -6.24 -8.05
CA PRO A 175 -5.13 -4.91 -8.40
C PRO A 175 -6.12 -3.67 -8.30
N ASP A 176 -5.86 -2.51 -8.98
CA ASP A 176 -6.26 -1.12 -8.55
C ASP A 176 -6.38 0.04 -9.59
N ASN A 177 -6.75 1.29 -9.17
CA ASN A 177 -6.24 2.60 -9.74
C ASN A 177 -6.57 3.96 -8.99
N LEU A 178 -5.73 5.02 -9.17
CA LEU A 178 -5.82 6.51 -8.87
C LEU A 178 -5.13 7.15 -7.60
N LYS A 179 -4.18 8.12 -7.77
CA LYS A 179 -3.43 8.89 -6.69
C LYS A 179 -2.94 10.33 -7.09
N PRO A 180 -2.58 11.27 -6.15
CA PRO A 180 -2.22 12.70 -6.40
C PRO A 180 -0.70 13.11 -6.27
N LYS A 181 -0.36 14.42 -6.40
CA LYS A 181 1.02 15.01 -6.46
C LYS A 181 1.53 15.75 -5.18
N LEU A 182 2.85 16.02 -5.11
CA LEU A 182 3.61 16.59 -3.97
C LEU A 182 4.52 17.81 -4.34
N PRO A 183 5.00 18.61 -3.36
CA PRO A 183 5.75 19.88 -3.59
C PRO A 183 7.29 19.75 -3.63
N VAL A 184 7.84 18.57 -3.36
CA VAL A 184 9.24 18.20 -3.61
C VAL A 184 9.20 17.03 -4.59
N GLU A 185 10.26 16.82 -5.38
CA GLU A 185 10.38 15.60 -6.18
C GLU A 185 10.19 14.37 -5.28
N TYR A 186 9.21 13.54 -5.61
CA TYR A 186 8.74 12.46 -4.75
C TYR A 186 9.86 11.45 -4.45
N LYS A 187 10.69 11.09 -5.44
CA LYS A 187 11.87 10.22 -5.25
C LYS A 187 12.81 10.77 -4.18
N LYS A 188 13.13 12.06 -4.22
CA LYS A 188 14.00 12.70 -3.23
C LYS A 188 13.36 12.68 -1.83
N ALA A 189 12.09 13.05 -1.71
CA ALA A 189 11.39 13.04 -0.42
C ALA A 189 11.34 11.64 0.21
N ILE A 190 11.09 10.61 -0.61
CA ILE A 190 11.07 9.20 -0.20
C ILE A 190 12.49 8.73 0.19
N THR A 191 13.52 9.08 -0.58
CA THR A 191 14.93 8.72 -0.31
C THR A 191 15.50 9.41 0.93
N ASP A 192 15.22 10.70 1.13
CA ASP A 192 15.60 11.44 2.34
C ASP A 192 14.97 10.77 3.58
N TYR A 193 13.68 10.42 3.50
CA TYR A 193 12.98 9.72 4.58
C TYR A 193 13.55 8.31 4.84
N PHE A 194 13.76 7.51 3.79
CA PHE A 194 14.40 6.19 3.92
C PHE A 194 15.80 6.29 4.54
N THR A 195 16.55 7.34 4.21
CA THR A 195 17.89 7.57 4.74
C THR A 195 17.86 7.75 6.26
N GLU A 196 16.93 8.54 6.80
CA GLU A 196 16.78 8.73 8.24
C GLU A 196 16.25 7.47 8.96
N ILE A 197 15.20 6.82 8.45
CA ILE A 197 14.65 5.61 9.10
C ILE A 197 15.68 4.45 9.06
N SER A 198 16.54 4.36 8.03
CA SER A 198 17.61 3.36 7.96
C SER A 198 18.55 3.40 9.16
N LYS A 199 18.85 4.59 9.69
CA LYS A 199 19.70 4.80 10.87
C LYS A 199 19.05 4.21 12.12
N VAL A 200 17.74 4.33 12.24
CA VAL A 200 16.95 3.78 13.35
C VAL A 200 16.89 2.26 13.25
N ILE A 201 16.55 1.72 12.08
CA ILE A 201 16.44 0.27 11.84
C ILE A 201 17.79 -0.42 12.10
N LYS A 202 18.88 0.05 11.47
CA LYS A 202 20.23 -0.51 11.64
C LYS A 202 20.67 -0.51 13.10
N LYS A 203 20.45 0.60 13.81
CA LYS A 203 20.75 0.71 15.25
C LYS A 203 19.94 -0.26 16.10
N VAL A 204 18.66 -0.47 15.80
CA VAL A 204 17.82 -1.43 16.55
C VAL A 204 18.21 -2.88 16.26
N VAL A 205 18.55 -3.22 15.02
CA VAL A 205 19.05 -4.56 14.64
C VAL A 205 20.38 -4.86 15.36
N GLN A 206 21.36 -3.95 15.26
CA GLN A 206 22.67 -4.09 15.91
C GLN A 206 22.56 -4.21 17.43
N ASN A 207 21.66 -3.44 18.06
CA ASN A 207 21.43 -3.51 19.50
C ASN A 207 20.72 -4.79 19.95
N ARG A 208 19.96 -5.47 19.08
CA ARG A 208 19.26 -6.73 19.39
C ARG A 208 20.13 -7.97 19.24
N ARG A 209 21.09 -7.98 18.31
CA ARG A 209 22.02 -9.10 18.12
C ARG A 209 23.37 -8.63 17.57
N VAL A 210 24.43 -8.85 18.36
CA VAL A 210 25.82 -8.61 17.96
C VAL A 210 26.19 -9.58 16.84
N GLY A 211 26.89 -9.09 15.81
CA GLY A 211 27.43 -9.92 14.72
C GLY A 211 26.50 -10.13 13.52
N ILE A 212 25.34 -9.46 13.45
CA ILE A 212 24.55 -9.36 12.22
C ILE A 212 25.27 -8.45 11.22
N ASP A 213 25.50 -8.91 9.98
CA ASP A 213 25.61 -8.00 8.83
C ASP A 213 24.20 -7.64 8.37
N PHE A 214 23.91 -6.34 8.36
CA PHE A 214 22.61 -5.80 7.98
C PHE A 214 22.21 -6.16 6.55
N PHE A 215 23.17 -6.31 5.64
CA PHE A 215 22.89 -6.60 4.24
C PHE A 215 22.82 -8.10 3.93
N GLU A 216 23.30 -8.98 4.83
CA GLU A 216 23.24 -10.44 4.62
C GLU A 216 22.15 -11.12 5.44
N ASN A 217 21.90 -10.66 6.66
CA ASN A 217 21.05 -11.39 7.61
C ASN A 217 19.66 -10.76 7.85
N VAL A 218 19.33 -9.71 7.10
CA VAL A 218 18.05 -8.99 7.22
C VAL A 218 17.26 -9.06 5.91
N LEU A 219 16.00 -9.48 6.01
CA LEU A 219 15.00 -9.32 4.94
C LEU A 219 14.14 -8.09 5.25
N LEU A 220 14.11 -7.13 4.32
CA LEU A 220 13.25 -5.96 4.38
C LEU A 220 11.94 -6.24 3.63
N VAL A 221 10.81 -6.15 4.32
CA VAL A 221 9.48 -6.18 3.70
C VAL A 221 8.84 -4.81 3.86
N LEU A 222 8.59 -4.15 2.74
CA LEU A 222 7.93 -2.84 2.72
C LEU A 222 6.46 -3.04 2.39
N THR A 223 5.57 -2.43 3.18
CA THR A 223 4.18 -2.28 2.75
C THR A 223 4.10 -1.23 1.65
N VAL A 224 3.20 -1.47 0.72
CA VAL A 224 2.80 -0.52 -0.30
C VAL A 224 1.28 -0.38 -0.26
N PRO A 225 0.70 0.79 -0.55
CA PRO A 225 -0.74 0.90 -0.60
C PRO A 225 -1.27 0.11 -1.79
N MET A 226 -2.43 -0.55 -1.60
CA MET A 226 -3.27 -0.98 -2.71
C MET A 226 -3.35 0.21 -3.70
N GLY A 227 -2.94 -0.06 -4.94
CA GLY A 227 -2.68 0.95 -5.98
C GLY A 227 -1.32 0.88 -6.65
N PHE A 228 -0.32 0.20 -6.08
CA PHE A 228 1.05 0.25 -6.62
C PHE A 228 1.32 -0.79 -7.69
N SER A 229 1.60 -0.29 -8.90
CA SER A 229 2.13 -1.07 -10.01
C SER A 229 3.58 -1.50 -9.75
N GLU A 230 4.10 -2.43 -10.55
CA GLU A 230 5.53 -2.80 -10.47
C GLU A 230 6.45 -1.59 -10.71
N LYS A 231 6.03 -0.61 -11.54
CA LYS A 231 6.79 0.64 -11.74
C LYS A 231 6.87 1.49 -10.47
N ASP A 232 5.80 1.52 -9.66
CA ASP A 232 5.80 2.21 -8.36
C ASP A 232 6.69 1.47 -7.35
N LYS A 233 6.68 0.12 -7.38
CA LYS A 233 7.58 -0.72 -6.56
C LYS A 233 9.04 -0.57 -6.97
N ASP A 234 9.34 -0.43 -8.27
CA ASP A 234 10.67 -0.15 -8.79
C ASP A 234 11.18 1.23 -8.37
N ILE A 235 10.33 2.26 -8.45
CA ILE A 235 10.61 3.60 -7.90
C ILE A 235 10.92 3.52 -6.38
N MET A 236 10.15 2.74 -5.62
CA MET A 236 10.43 2.52 -4.19
C MET A 236 11.76 1.79 -3.98
N ARG A 237 12.05 0.77 -4.79
CA ARG A 237 13.30 -0.03 -4.79
C ARG A 237 14.53 0.81 -5.11
N GLU A 238 14.46 1.73 -6.07
CA GLU A 238 15.48 2.76 -6.32
C GLU A 238 15.73 3.60 -5.05
N CYS A 239 14.68 4.15 -4.44
CA CYS A 239 14.81 5.01 -3.26
C CYS A 239 15.38 4.26 -2.04
N VAL A 240 15.06 2.97 -1.88
CA VAL A 240 15.63 2.07 -0.84
C VAL A 240 17.12 1.79 -1.10
N HIS A 241 17.51 1.57 -2.35
CA HIS A 241 18.90 1.43 -2.76
C HIS A 241 19.70 2.73 -2.51
N ASP A 242 19.13 3.89 -2.85
CA ASP A 242 19.82 5.18 -2.71
C ASP A 242 19.96 5.62 -1.25
N ALA A 243 18.97 5.31 -0.41
CA ALA A 243 19.07 5.38 1.05
C ALA A 243 19.98 4.32 1.70
N LYS A 244 20.64 3.47 0.90
CA LYS A 244 21.57 2.41 1.31
C LYS A 244 20.97 1.43 2.31
N LEU A 245 19.69 1.08 2.14
CA LEU A 245 19.04 -0.03 2.83
C LEU A 245 19.35 -1.38 2.16
N ILE A 246 19.62 -1.39 0.85
CA ILE A 246 20.15 -2.55 0.10
C ILE A 246 21.45 -2.17 -0.64
N ARG A 247 22.33 -3.14 -0.92
CA ARG A 247 23.57 -2.93 -1.68
C ARG A 247 23.37 -2.94 -3.20
N ASN A 248 22.46 -3.78 -3.68
CA ASN A 248 22.13 -3.94 -5.10
C ASN A 248 20.62 -3.71 -5.26
N ILE A 249 20.22 -2.99 -6.31
CA ILE A 249 18.82 -2.69 -6.63
C ILE A 249 17.98 -3.95 -6.88
N SER A 250 18.57 -5.01 -7.45
CA SER A 250 17.90 -6.31 -7.69
C SER A 250 17.94 -7.27 -6.50
N SER A 251 18.28 -6.81 -5.29
CA SER A 251 18.43 -7.67 -4.12
C SER A 251 17.12 -8.37 -3.73
N LYS A 252 17.10 -9.71 -3.75
CA LYS A 252 16.00 -10.56 -3.24
C LYS A 252 15.72 -10.35 -1.74
N LYS A 253 16.63 -9.70 -1.00
CA LYS A 253 16.51 -9.29 0.40
C LYS A 253 15.64 -8.02 0.59
N LEU A 254 15.05 -7.48 -0.48
CA LEU A 254 13.95 -6.51 -0.48
C LEU A 254 12.68 -7.14 -1.09
N GLN A 255 11.58 -7.15 -0.34
CA GLN A 255 10.26 -7.64 -0.76
C GLN A 255 9.15 -6.62 -0.49
N PHE A 256 8.01 -6.80 -1.15
CA PHE A 256 6.83 -5.93 -1.03
C PHE A 256 5.57 -6.73 -0.72
N ILE A 257 4.61 -6.11 -0.02
CA ILE A 257 3.24 -6.62 0.21
C ILE A 257 2.27 -5.42 0.26
N THR A 258 0.98 -5.59 -0.06
CA THR A 258 0.04 -4.49 0.16
C THR A 258 -0.30 -4.30 1.65
N GLU A 259 -0.59 -3.05 2.05
CA GLU A 259 -1.14 -2.69 3.37
C GLU A 259 -2.27 -3.65 3.82
N SER A 260 -3.19 -3.95 2.90
CA SER A 260 -4.38 -4.75 3.14
C SER A 260 -4.10 -6.26 3.24
N GLU A 261 -3.22 -6.81 2.41
CA GLU A 261 -2.77 -8.22 2.53
C GLU A 261 -2.01 -8.43 3.84
N ALA A 262 -1.13 -7.49 4.21
CA ALA A 262 -0.40 -7.56 5.47
C ALA A 262 -1.35 -7.59 6.68
N ALA A 263 -2.30 -6.66 6.73
CA ALA A 263 -3.31 -6.64 7.79
C ALA A 263 -4.20 -7.91 7.78
N ALA A 264 -4.54 -8.45 6.61
CA ALA A 264 -5.28 -9.70 6.50
C ALA A 264 -4.49 -10.92 7.02
N LEU A 265 -3.19 -11.02 6.72
CA LEU A 265 -2.30 -12.08 7.23
C LEU A 265 -2.17 -12.02 8.75
N TYR A 266 -2.07 -10.81 9.33
CA TYR A 266 -2.12 -10.63 10.79
C TYR A 266 -3.45 -11.15 11.36
N CYS A 267 -4.58 -10.72 10.80
CA CYS A 267 -5.90 -11.15 11.27
C CYS A 267 -6.13 -12.66 11.13
N ILE A 268 -5.68 -13.30 10.04
CA ILE A 268 -5.75 -14.75 9.85
C ILE A 268 -4.93 -15.49 10.91
N LYS A 269 -3.73 -15.01 11.21
CA LYS A 269 -2.79 -15.68 12.09
C LYS A 269 -3.16 -15.55 13.57
N ASN A 270 -3.71 -14.41 13.97
CA ASN A 270 -4.01 -14.07 15.36
C ASN A 270 -5.52 -14.08 15.62
N GLU A 271 -6.26 -13.12 15.05
CA GLU A 271 -7.66 -12.85 15.39
C GLU A 271 -8.64 -13.98 14.99
N LEU A 272 -8.48 -14.58 13.79
CA LEU A 272 -9.34 -15.68 13.33
C LEU A 272 -9.15 -16.95 14.18
N ARG A 273 -7.98 -17.11 14.84
CA ARG A 273 -7.71 -18.20 15.78
C ARG A 273 -8.35 -17.95 17.15
N GLU A 274 -8.28 -16.72 17.65
CA GLU A 274 -8.89 -16.35 18.94
C GLU A 274 -10.43 -16.30 18.91
N HIS A 275 -11.05 -16.35 17.73
CA HIS A 275 -12.50 -16.24 17.54
C HIS A 275 -13.14 -17.43 16.81
N ASP A 276 -12.46 -18.56 16.70
CA ASP A 276 -12.95 -19.80 16.05
C ASP A 276 -13.45 -19.60 14.60
N LEU A 277 -12.84 -18.67 13.86
CA LEU A 277 -13.24 -18.29 12.49
C LEU A 277 -12.44 -18.96 11.37
N LEU A 278 -11.56 -19.92 11.68
CA LEU A 278 -10.71 -20.63 10.70
C LEU A 278 -11.42 -21.66 9.78
N THR A 279 -12.74 -21.60 9.65
CA THR A 279 -13.48 -22.44 8.69
C THR A 279 -13.22 -21.95 7.26
N THR A 280 -12.68 -22.82 6.40
CA THR A 280 -12.52 -22.54 4.97
C THR A 280 -13.86 -22.13 4.34
N GLY A 281 -13.84 -21.06 3.56
CA GLY A 281 -15.05 -20.43 3.00
C GLY A 281 -15.59 -19.25 3.81
N ASN A 282 -15.17 -19.06 5.07
CA ASN A 282 -15.50 -17.84 5.82
C ASN A 282 -14.88 -16.60 5.15
N SER A 283 -15.68 -15.55 5.00
CA SER A 283 -15.19 -14.20 4.69
C SER A 283 -15.08 -13.35 5.96
N PHE A 284 -14.13 -12.42 5.97
CA PHE A 284 -13.97 -11.43 7.03
C PHE A 284 -13.55 -10.08 6.44
N MET A 285 -13.80 -9.01 7.18
CA MET A 285 -13.46 -7.66 6.77
C MET A 285 -12.39 -7.08 7.68
N VAL A 286 -11.30 -6.57 7.11
CA VAL A 286 -10.39 -5.66 7.80
C VAL A 286 -10.88 -4.23 7.53
N VAL A 287 -10.95 -3.41 8.57
CA VAL A 287 -11.34 -1.99 8.50
C VAL A 287 -10.21 -1.18 9.14
N ASP A 288 -9.24 -0.81 8.31
CA ASP A 288 -8.12 0.02 8.74
C ASP A 288 -8.54 1.48 8.88
N CYS A 289 -8.16 2.08 10.01
CA CYS A 289 -8.58 3.40 10.46
C CYS A 289 -7.35 4.24 10.79
N VAL A 290 -6.60 4.65 9.75
CA VAL A 290 -5.44 5.56 9.85
C VAL A 290 -5.93 7.01 9.86
N GLY A 291 -5.09 7.93 10.35
CA GLY A 291 -5.49 9.32 10.61
C GLY A 291 -5.84 10.18 9.39
N TYR A 292 -5.66 9.68 8.16
CA TYR A 292 -6.11 10.34 6.91
C TYR A 292 -6.96 9.46 5.98
N THR A 293 -6.79 8.13 5.99
CA THR A 293 -7.54 7.18 5.15
C THR A 293 -8.24 6.13 6.00
N VAL A 294 -9.39 5.67 5.50
CA VAL A 294 -10.07 4.47 5.99
C VAL A 294 -10.14 3.49 4.83
N ASP A 295 -9.71 2.27 5.10
CA ASP A 295 -9.39 1.26 4.11
C ASP A 295 -10.06 -0.07 4.50
N LEU A 296 -11.02 -0.51 3.68
CA LEU A 296 -11.82 -1.71 3.92
C LEU A 296 -11.42 -2.78 2.91
N SER A 297 -10.98 -3.96 3.38
CA SER A 297 -10.74 -5.13 2.54
C SER A 297 -11.57 -6.32 3.01
N THR A 298 -12.38 -6.89 2.11
CA THR A 298 -13.05 -8.19 2.35
C THR A 298 -12.12 -9.30 1.89
N CYS A 299 -11.77 -10.17 2.82
CA CYS A 299 -10.85 -11.29 2.64
C CYS A 299 -11.61 -12.61 2.82
N LYS A 300 -11.21 -13.66 2.09
CA LYS A 300 -11.83 -14.99 2.22
C LYS A 300 -10.78 -16.04 2.55
N LEU A 301 -11.05 -16.90 3.53
CA LEU A 301 -10.16 -18.01 3.85
C LEU A 301 -10.36 -19.15 2.85
N VAL A 302 -9.35 -19.44 2.02
CA VAL A 302 -9.43 -20.45 0.94
C VAL A 302 -8.73 -21.75 1.34
N GLY A 303 -7.71 -21.69 2.20
CA GLY A 303 -7.09 -22.84 2.83
C GLY A 303 -6.75 -22.54 4.29
N ASN A 304 -6.82 -23.56 5.16
CA ASN A 304 -6.45 -23.42 6.56
C ASN A 304 -5.28 -24.33 7.01
N ASN A 305 -4.77 -25.19 6.12
CA ASN A 305 -3.51 -25.92 6.30
C ASN A 305 -2.90 -26.34 4.93
N PRO A 306 -1.96 -25.57 4.34
CA PRO A 306 -1.44 -24.29 4.81
C PRO A 306 -2.51 -23.19 4.85
N LEU A 307 -2.24 -22.12 5.61
CA LEU A 307 -3.10 -20.94 5.65
C LEU A 307 -2.98 -20.20 4.30
N GLN A 308 -4.05 -20.23 3.51
CA GLN A 308 -4.12 -19.57 2.21
C GLN A 308 -5.23 -18.52 2.25
N LEU A 309 -4.80 -17.25 2.19
CA LEU A 309 -5.68 -16.13 1.93
C LEU A 309 -6.17 -16.23 0.49
N GLY A 310 -7.49 -16.31 0.31
CA GLY A 310 -8.08 -16.01 -0.98
C GLY A 310 -7.98 -14.51 -1.23
N LYS A 311 -7.43 -14.15 -2.39
CA LYS A 311 -7.50 -12.84 -3.06
C LYS A 311 -8.59 -11.94 -2.48
N VAL A 312 -8.20 -10.75 -2.02
CA VAL A 312 -9.10 -9.71 -1.51
C VAL A 312 -10.24 -9.52 -2.51
N THR A 313 -11.47 -9.88 -2.10
CA THR A 313 -12.59 -10.00 -3.03
C THR A 313 -13.21 -8.66 -3.35
N GLU A 314 -13.14 -7.73 -2.40
CA GLU A 314 -13.72 -6.38 -2.48
C GLU A 314 -12.86 -5.41 -1.66
N TYR A 315 -12.67 -4.20 -2.16
CA TYR A 315 -11.86 -3.16 -1.53
C TYR A 315 -12.48 -1.78 -1.69
N ILE A 316 -12.49 -0.98 -0.62
CA ILE A 316 -12.97 0.41 -0.59
C ILE A 316 -12.01 1.27 0.25
N ARG A 317 -11.47 2.34 -0.36
CA ARG A 317 -10.73 3.41 0.33
C ARG A 317 -11.58 4.69 0.36
N ASP A 318 -11.60 5.39 1.50
CA ASP A 318 -12.13 6.75 1.61
C ASP A 318 -11.20 7.63 2.47
N PHE A 319 -11.02 8.88 2.09
CA PHE A 319 -10.33 9.92 2.86
C PHE A 319 -11.22 10.45 4.00
N CYS A 320 -11.91 9.56 4.71
CA CYS A 320 -12.80 9.91 5.83
C CYS A 320 -12.13 9.88 7.19
N GLY A 321 -11.10 9.04 7.39
CA GLY A 321 -10.36 8.85 8.64
C GLY A 321 -9.68 10.09 9.22
N SER A 322 -9.72 11.20 8.47
CA SER A 322 -9.18 12.54 8.71
C SER A 322 -9.53 13.23 10.06
N ILE A 323 -9.19 12.60 11.19
CA ILE A 323 -9.28 13.17 12.53
C ILE A 323 -8.41 14.43 12.61
N GLU A 324 -7.20 14.37 12.05
CA GLU A 324 -6.31 15.52 11.88
C GLU A 324 -7.01 16.70 11.19
N LYS A 325 -7.87 16.45 10.19
CA LYS A 325 -8.64 17.50 9.49
C LYS A 325 -9.76 18.08 10.35
N GLN A 326 -10.43 17.26 11.17
CA GLN A 326 -11.43 17.76 12.14
C GLN A 326 -10.75 18.53 13.28
N VAL A 327 -9.59 18.07 13.77
CA VAL A 327 -8.73 18.79 14.73
C VAL A 327 -8.31 20.13 14.15
N ILE A 328 -7.77 20.18 12.92
CA ILE A 328 -7.37 21.43 12.25
C ILE A 328 -8.57 22.37 12.09
N LYS A 329 -9.75 21.86 11.71
CA LYS A 329 -10.98 22.65 11.66
C LYS A 329 -11.34 23.23 13.04
N CYS A 330 -11.37 22.41 14.08
CA CYS A 330 -11.67 22.84 15.44
C CYS A 330 -10.66 23.89 15.95
N LEU A 331 -9.37 23.70 15.68
CA LEU A 331 -8.33 24.69 15.99
C LEU A 331 -8.58 26.01 15.24
N ARG A 332 -8.98 25.96 13.96
CA ARG A 332 -9.37 27.16 13.20
C ARG A 332 -10.65 27.82 13.73
N ASP A 333 -11.58 27.07 14.30
CA ASP A 333 -12.78 27.60 14.97
C ASP A 333 -12.43 28.33 16.30
N TYR A 334 -11.36 27.92 17.00
CA TYR A 334 -10.87 28.56 18.23
C TYR A 334 -9.87 29.72 18.01
N PHE A 335 -9.04 29.65 16.97
CA PHE A 335 -7.87 30.53 16.78
C PHE A 335 -7.88 31.30 15.44
N GLY A 336 -8.91 31.10 14.61
CA GLY A 336 -9.05 31.68 13.29
C GLY A 336 -8.17 30.99 12.24
N ASN A 337 -8.65 30.94 10.99
CA ASN A 337 -7.87 30.40 9.84
C ASN A 337 -6.46 30.99 9.80
N ARG A 338 -6.35 32.33 9.71
CA ARG A 338 -5.08 33.07 9.68
C ARG A 338 -4.14 32.74 10.85
N GLY A 339 -4.66 32.49 12.05
CA GLY A 339 -3.84 32.17 13.22
C GLY A 339 -3.17 30.80 13.10
N ILE A 340 -3.91 29.81 12.60
CA ILE A 340 -3.41 28.46 12.33
C ILE A 340 -2.54 28.42 11.08
N ASP A 341 -2.90 29.15 10.03
CA ASP A 341 -2.16 29.14 8.76
C ASP A 341 -0.77 29.77 8.93
N LEU A 342 -0.65 30.88 9.66
CA LEU A 342 0.66 31.44 10.06
C LEU A 342 1.44 30.52 11.01
N LEU A 343 0.77 29.70 11.83
CA LEU A 343 1.45 28.69 12.65
C LEU A 343 2.00 27.55 11.79
N ILE A 344 1.27 27.11 10.75
CA ILE A 344 1.74 26.12 9.77
C ILE A 344 2.96 26.67 9.01
N GLU A 345 2.85 27.87 8.45
CA GLU A 345 3.89 28.52 7.63
C GLU A 345 5.19 28.80 8.42
N VAL A 346 5.06 29.41 9.61
CA VAL A 346 6.23 29.96 10.34
C VAL A 346 6.72 29.02 11.44
N LYS A 347 5.88 28.12 11.93
CA LYS A 347 6.11 27.28 13.13
C LYS A 347 5.50 25.88 13.02
N TYR A 348 5.67 25.23 11.87
CA TYR A 348 5.13 23.90 11.59
C TYR A 348 5.28 22.87 12.73
N GLN A 349 6.42 22.85 13.43
CA GLN A 349 6.69 21.94 14.54
C GLN A 349 5.77 22.17 15.77
N GLU A 350 5.40 23.42 16.06
CA GLU A 350 4.41 23.78 17.11
C GLU A 350 2.99 23.38 16.68
N PHE A 351 2.64 23.63 15.42
CA PHE A 351 1.38 23.16 14.83
C PHE A 351 1.27 21.62 14.91
N GLN A 352 2.29 20.89 14.45
CA GLN A 352 2.32 19.43 14.47
C GLN A 352 2.25 18.87 15.90
N SER A 353 2.90 19.52 16.87
CA SER A 353 2.82 19.13 18.29
C SER A 353 1.41 19.29 18.86
N LEU A 354 0.73 20.41 18.55
CA LEU A 354 -0.64 20.69 18.98
C LEU A 354 -1.65 19.73 18.33
N VAL A 355 -1.56 19.50 17.02
CA VAL A 355 -2.42 18.54 16.29
C VAL A 355 -2.18 17.12 16.82
N ARG A 356 -0.93 16.67 16.96
CA ARG A 356 -0.61 15.33 17.44
C ARG A 356 -1.11 15.08 18.87
N PHE A 357 -1.02 16.07 19.76
CA PHE A 357 -1.59 15.96 21.10
C PHE A 357 -3.11 15.77 21.04
N PHE A 358 -3.81 16.63 20.31
CA PHE A 358 -5.28 16.59 20.17
C PHE A 358 -5.75 15.29 19.50
N SER A 359 -5.19 14.89 18.35
CA SER A 359 -5.52 13.59 17.70
C SER A 359 -5.28 12.40 18.63
N ARG A 360 -4.18 12.39 19.41
CA ARG A 360 -3.94 11.32 20.40
C ARG A 360 -5.02 11.27 21.48
N GLN A 361 -5.43 12.43 22.04
CA GLN A 361 -6.54 12.46 23.00
C GLN A 361 -7.82 11.88 22.39
N LEU A 362 -8.12 12.22 21.12
CA LEU A 362 -9.28 11.68 20.41
C LEU A 362 -9.18 10.16 20.22
N TYR A 363 -8.05 9.60 19.80
CA TYR A 363 -7.86 8.14 19.70
C TYR A 363 -8.12 7.44 21.04
N SER A 364 -7.57 7.93 22.15
CA SER A 364 -7.78 7.36 23.48
C SER A 364 -9.18 7.59 24.08
N SER A 365 -9.99 8.49 23.52
CA SER A 365 -11.18 9.01 24.20
C SER A 365 -12.41 8.09 24.18
N LEU A 366 -13.15 8.12 25.29
CA LEU A 366 -14.55 7.68 25.45
C LEU A 366 -14.83 6.19 25.27
N GLY A 367 -14.49 5.39 26.29
CA GLY A 367 -15.25 4.18 26.62
C GLY A 367 -16.50 4.49 27.46
N ARG A 368 -16.94 3.53 28.28
CA ARG A 368 -18.13 3.67 29.15
C ARG A 368 -18.10 4.87 30.10
N ASN A 369 -16.91 5.37 30.45
CA ASN A 369 -16.75 6.61 31.19
C ASN A 369 -16.62 7.79 30.23
N ALA A 370 -17.47 8.80 30.42
CA ALA A 370 -17.54 9.98 29.56
C ALA A 370 -16.43 11.00 29.94
N GLU A 371 -15.17 10.66 29.63
CA GLU A 371 -14.00 11.45 30.00
C GLU A 371 -13.81 12.69 29.10
N SER A 372 -13.73 13.86 29.73
CA SER A 372 -13.25 15.10 29.10
C SER A 372 -11.74 15.22 29.21
N PHE A 373 -11.10 15.85 28.22
CA PHE A 373 -9.70 16.23 28.30
C PHE A 373 -9.51 17.75 28.24
N ASP A 374 -8.35 18.21 28.74
CA ASP A 374 -7.93 19.60 28.76
C ASP A 374 -6.74 19.82 27.81
N ILE A 375 -6.71 20.95 27.10
CA ILE A 375 -5.55 21.42 26.32
C ILE A 375 -5.03 22.73 26.90
N ILE A 376 -3.75 22.76 27.28
CA ILE A 376 -3.01 23.98 27.61
C ILE A 376 -2.19 24.38 26.38
N VAL A 377 -2.77 25.26 25.54
CA VAL A 377 -2.26 25.57 24.19
C VAL A 377 -0.79 26.04 24.20
N LYS A 378 -0.38 26.78 25.24
CA LYS A 378 1.00 27.29 25.38
C LYS A 378 2.08 26.23 25.60
N GLU A 379 1.72 25.00 25.96
CA GLU A 379 2.67 23.88 26.07
C GLU A 379 3.08 23.34 24.69
N TYR A 380 2.19 23.42 23.70
CA TYR A 380 2.36 22.83 22.37
C TYR A 380 2.62 23.87 21.28
N ALA A 381 2.02 25.06 21.39
CA ALA A 381 2.14 26.15 20.42
C ALA A 381 2.23 27.54 21.07
N PRO A 382 3.31 27.83 21.84
CA PRO A 382 3.51 29.14 22.49
C PRO A 382 3.60 30.33 21.51
N SER A 383 4.06 30.12 20.26
CA SER A 383 4.14 31.19 19.25
C SER A 383 2.76 31.64 18.74
N LEU A 384 1.72 30.81 18.88
CA LEU A 384 0.37 31.08 18.35
C LEU A 384 -0.22 32.40 18.90
N GLU A 385 0.15 32.82 20.11
CA GLU A 385 -0.29 34.10 20.69
C GLU A 385 0.12 35.32 19.85
N ARG A 386 1.17 35.19 19.02
CA ARG A 386 1.62 36.24 18.09
C ARG A 386 0.77 36.33 16.82
N TYR A 387 0.13 35.24 16.40
CA TYR A 387 -0.56 35.13 15.11
C TYR A 387 -2.08 35.36 15.22
N VAL A 388 -2.68 35.12 16.39
CA VAL A 388 -4.13 35.32 16.62
C VAL A 388 -4.50 36.75 17.06
N SER A 389 -5.77 37.12 16.88
CA SER A 389 -6.32 38.40 17.32
C SER A 389 -6.48 38.49 18.84
N LYS A 390 -6.69 39.72 19.34
CA LYS A 390 -6.97 40.00 20.77
C LYS A 390 -8.12 39.16 21.34
N ASN A 391 -9.13 38.82 20.53
CA ASN A 391 -10.30 38.05 20.97
C ASN A 391 -10.01 36.54 21.10
N GLU A 392 -9.07 36.01 20.33
CA GLU A 392 -8.69 34.60 20.32
C GLU A 392 -7.63 34.29 21.39
N ARG A 393 -6.78 35.25 21.77
CA ARG A 393 -5.76 35.09 22.84
C ARG A 393 -6.34 34.60 24.18
N LYS A 394 -7.62 34.86 24.46
CA LYS A 394 -8.32 34.36 25.65
C LYS A 394 -8.34 32.81 25.74
N TYR A 395 -8.25 32.11 24.61
CA TYR A 395 -8.19 30.65 24.53
C TYR A 395 -6.77 30.11 24.64
N ILE A 396 -5.75 30.93 24.36
CA ILE A 396 -4.33 30.53 24.46
C ILE A 396 -3.82 30.73 25.90
N SER A 397 -4.26 31.79 26.57
CA SER A 397 -3.93 32.08 27.98
C SER A 397 -4.89 31.42 28.99
N ARG A 398 -5.57 30.33 28.60
CA ARG A 398 -6.45 29.50 29.44
C ARG A 398 -6.37 28.05 28.99
N THR A 399 -6.72 27.13 29.90
CA THR A 399 -7.02 25.73 29.54
C THR A 399 -8.30 25.68 28.70
N ILE A 400 -8.28 24.93 27.60
CA ILE A 400 -9.48 24.61 26.82
C ILE A 400 -9.95 23.22 27.22
N ASN A 401 -11.11 23.16 27.88
CA ASN A 401 -11.75 21.92 28.29
C ASN A 401 -12.66 21.40 27.17
N PHE A 402 -12.48 20.13 26.79
CA PHE A 402 -13.30 19.43 25.81
C PHE A 402 -14.24 18.45 26.51
N MET A 403 -15.50 18.87 26.71
CA MET A 403 -16.55 18.01 27.25
C MET A 403 -16.89 16.85 26.28
N PRO A 404 -17.41 15.71 26.76
CA PRO A 404 -17.70 14.54 25.93
C PRO A 404 -18.63 14.80 24.75
N ASN A 405 -19.53 15.78 24.85
CA ASN A 405 -20.40 16.18 23.74
C ASN A 405 -19.64 16.94 22.63
N ASN A 406 -18.59 17.71 22.96
CA ASN A 406 -17.71 18.32 21.97
C ASN A 406 -16.92 17.23 21.22
N ILE A 407 -16.40 16.25 21.95
CA ILE A 407 -15.66 15.10 21.40
C ILE A 407 -16.57 14.30 20.45
N LYS A 408 -17.78 13.93 20.88
CA LYS A 408 -18.76 13.22 20.03
C LYS A 408 -19.14 14.02 18.78
N ASN A 409 -19.39 15.32 18.90
CA ASN A 409 -19.70 16.17 17.74
C ASN A 409 -18.55 16.26 16.73
N LEU A 410 -17.31 16.12 17.18
CA LEU A 410 -16.11 16.10 16.32
C LEU A 410 -15.92 14.73 15.63
N LEU A 411 -16.23 13.63 16.32
CA LEU A 411 -16.04 12.26 15.82
C LEU A 411 -17.22 11.73 14.99
N ASN A 412 -18.47 12.09 15.29
CA ASN A 412 -19.66 11.58 14.58
C ASN A 412 -19.54 11.68 13.04
N PRO A 413 -19.12 12.82 12.43
CA PRO A 413 -19.02 12.91 10.97
C PRO A 413 -18.01 11.95 10.32
N ILE A 414 -17.04 11.44 11.09
CA ILE A 414 -16.09 10.41 10.67
C ILE A 414 -16.72 9.03 10.90
N ILE A 415 -17.20 8.75 12.11
CA ILE A 415 -17.81 7.46 12.48
C ILE A 415 -18.98 7.11 11.55
N ASP A 416 -19.86 8.07 11.26
CA ASP A 416 -20.99 7.87 10.35
C ASP A 416 -20.54 7.59 8.90
N ARG A 417 -19.36 8.06 8.48
CA ARG A 417 -18.76 7.69 7.18
C ARG A 417 -18.20 6.28 7.22
N ILE A 418 -17.44 5.91 8.25
CA ILE A 418 -16.92 4.54 8.43
C ILE A 418 -18.07 3.52 8.43
N ILE A 419 -19.14 3.80 9.17
CA ILE A 419 -20.36 2.97 9.19
C ILE A 419 -20.97 2.82 7.79
N ARG A 420 -21.08 3.92 7.01
CA ARG A 420 -21.57 3.85 5.63
C ARG A 420 -20.67 3.00 4.73
N LEU A 421 -19.35 3.09 4.86
CA LEU A 421 -18.41 2.27 4.08
C LEU A 421 -18.56 0.78 4.43
N ILE A 422 -18.68 0.43 5.72
CA ILE A 422 -18.92 -0.96 6.15
C ILE A 422 -20.27 -1.47 5.62
N HIS A 423 -21.34 -0.65 5.62
CA HIS A 423 -22.62 -1.04 5.00
C HIS A 423 -22.49 -1.28 3.50
N ILE A 424 -21.75 -0.45 2.75
CA ILE A 424 -21.53 -0.64 1.31
C ILE A 424 -20.76 -1.94 1.07
N GLN A 425 -19.64 -2.14 1.77
CA GLN A 425 -18.81 -3.35 1.67
C GLN A 425 -19.60 -4.63 2.02
N ILE A 426 -20.42 -4.62 3.08
CA ILE A 426 -21.31 -5.76 3.41
C ILE A 426 -22.39 -5.99 2.34
N SER A 427 -22.84 -4.94 1.64
CA SER A 427 -23.95 -5.03 0.66
C SER A 427 -23.49 -5.40 -0.74
N ASN A 428 -22.22 -5.15 -1.07
CA ASN A 428 -21.58 -5.65 -2.29
C ASN A 428 -21.28 -7.15 -2.17
N SER A 429 -20.76 -7.57 -1.00
CA SER A 429 -20.42 -8.96 -0.69
C SER A 429 -21.58 -9.91 -0.93
N ARG A 430 -21.35 -10.88 -1.82
CA ARG A 430 -22.30 -11.98 -2.11
C ARG A 430 -22.35 -13.03 -0.98
N GLU A 431 -21.51 -12.90 0.03
CA GLU A 431 -21.32 -13.89 1.10
C GLU A 431 -21.39 -13.25 2.50
N THR A 432 -21.74 -14.04 3.51
CA THR A 432 -21.92 -13.56 4.88
C THR A 432 -20.59 -13.28 5.59
N CYS A 433 -20.25 -11.99 5.73
CA CYS A 433 -19.10 -11.53 6.51
C CYS A 433 -19.16 -12.09 7.95
N SER A 434 -18.20 -12.95 8.29
CA SER A 434 -18.19 -13.71 9.55
C SER A 434 -17.54 -12.93 10.69
N GLY A 435 -16.59 -12.05 10.39
CA GLY A 435 -15.94 -11.16 11.35
C GLY A 435 -15.55 -9.80 10.75
N ILE A 436 -15.53 -8.76 11.58
CA ILE A 436 -14.96 -7.43 11.30
C ILE A 436 -13.80 -7.21 12.27
N PHE A 437 -12.64 -6.83 11.73
CA PHE A 437 -11.42 -6.49 12.46
C PHE A 437 -11.09 -5.02 12.24
N LEU A 438 -11.23 -4.19 13.27
CA LEU A 438 -10.86 -2.77 13.17
C LEU A 438 -9.37 -2.63 13.48
N VAL A 439 -8.61 -2.03 12.58
CA VAL A 439 -7.15 -1.88 12.69
C VAL A 439 -6.72 -0.43 12.49
N GLY A 440 -5.44 -0.10 12.67
CA GLY A 440 -4.95 1.28 12.58
C GLY A 440 -5.30 2.14 13.80
N GLY A 441 -4.64 3.29 13.95
CA GLY A 441 -4.62 4.06 15.21
C GLY A 441 -5.97 4.56 15.74
N PHE A 442 -6.95 4.83 14.88
CA PHE A 442 -8.28 5.28 15.35
C PHE A 442 -9.17 4.10 15.81
N SER A 443 -8.88 2.86 15.43
CA SER A 443 -9.65 1.69 15.88
C SER A 443 -9.60 1.48 17.41
N GLU A 444 -8.58 2.01 18.09
CA GLU A 444 -8.47 2.01 19.56
C GLU A 444 -9.63 2.76 20.24
N ASN A 445 -10.22 3.76 19.56
CA ASN A 445 -11.27 4.63 20.08
C ASN A 445 -12.53 3.82 20.45
N LYS A 446 -12.86 3.81 21.73
CA LYS A 446 -13.97 2.97 22.23
C LYS A 446 -15.34 3.45 21.78
N TYR A 447 -15.53 4.74 21.47
CA TYR A 447 -16.78 5.25 20.93
C TYR A 447 -17.04 4.78 19.49
N LEU A 448 -16.00 4.71 18.65
CA LEU A 448 -16.02 4.05 17.34
C LEU A 448 -16.33 2.55 17.48
N GLN A 449 -15.63 1.84 18.39
CA GLN A 449 -15.88 0.42 18.65
C GLN A 449 -17.32 0.15 19.09
N GLU A 450 -17.87 0.94 20.03
CA GLU A 450 -19.25 0.82 20.50
C GLU A 450 -20.25 1.11 19.37
N LYS A 451 -19.99 2.12 18.54
CA LYS A 451 -20.86 2.50 17.42
C LYS A 451 -20.93 1.43 16.33
N ILE A 452 -19.78 0.89 15.89
CA ILE A 452 -19.74 -0.19 14.91
C ILE A 452 -20.40 -1.46 15.49
N LYS A 453 -20.18 -1.77 16.78
CA LYS A 453 -20.85 -2.91 17.43
C LYS A 453 -22.36 -2.75 17.51
N GLN A 454 -22.85 -1.56 17.90
CA GLN A 454 -24.29 -1.27 17.94
C GLN A 454 -24.96 -1.40 16.57
N GLU A 455 -24.29 -0.97 15.51
CA GLU A 455 -24.83 -1.06 14.14
C GLU A 455 -24.79 -2.50 13.59
N PHE A 456 -23.67 -3.21 13.73
CA PHE A 456 -23.42 -4.43 12.96
C PHE A 456 -23.59 -5.76 13.71
N TYR A 457 -23.86 -5.79 15.03
CA TYR A 457 -24.01 -7.05 15.81
C TYR A 457 -25.06 -8.02 15.23
N HIS A 458 -26.07 -7.50 14.53
CA HIS A 458 -27.15 -8.29 13.94
C HIS A 458 -26.81 -8.86 12.56
N LYS A 459 -25.70 -8.44 11.94
CA LYS A 459 -25.18 -8.93 10.65
C LYS A 459 -23.91 -9.76 10.82
N VAL A 460 -22.99 -9.29 11.67
CA VAL A 460 -21.66 -9.87 11.88
C VAL A 460 -21.49 -10.26 13.35
N LYS A 461 -21.17 -11.53 13.60
CA LYS A 461 -21.09 -12.09 14.97
C LYS A 461 -19.85 -11.60 15.73
N THR A 462 -18.72 -11.54 15.04
CA THR A 462 -17.42 -11.18 15.62
C THR A 462 -17.03 -9.78 15.18
N ILE A 463 -16.86 -8.87 16.13
CA ILE A 463 -16.34 -7.52 15.87
C ILE A 463 -15.24 -7.27 16.91
N SER A 464 -13.98 -7.45 16.52
CA SER A 464 -12.81 -7.28 17.41
C SER A 464 -11.90 -6.14 16.93
N VAL A 465 -10.94 -5.83 17.79
CA VAL A 465 -9.87 -4.85 17.57
C VAL A 465 -8.62 -5.50 18.16
N PRO A 466 -7.52 -5.65 17.38
CA PRO A 466 -6.31 -6.30 17.87
C PRO A 466 -5.70 -5.65 19.11
N HIS A 467 -4.81 -6.35 19.79
CA HIS A 467 -4.17 -5.84 21.01
C HIS A 467 -3.34 -4.56 20.76
N ILE A 468 -2.70 -4.42 19.59
CA ILE A 468 -1.96 -3.22 19.17
C ILE A 468 -2.34 -2.86 17.73
N PRO A 469 -3.47 -2.18 17.50
CA PRO A 469 -4.03 -2.00 16.16
C PRO A 469 -3.13 -1.22 15.20
N ILE A 470 -2.30 -0.32 15.74
CA ILE A 470 -1.38 0.53 14.97
C ILE A 470 -0.13 -0.21 14.47
N THR A 471 0.18 -1.43 14.94
CA THR A 471 1.30 -2.23 14.41
C THR A 471 0.86 -3.32 13.45
N VAL A 472 -0.44 -3.58 13.31
CA VAL A 472 -1.01 -4.70 12.53
C VAL A 472 -0.46 -4.81 11.10
N ILE A 473 -0.34 -3.70 10.38
CA ILE A 473 0.19 -3.69 9.01
C ILE A 473 1.67 -4.06 8.99
N ALA A 474 2.48 -3.46 9.88
CA ALA A 474 3.89 -3.79 9.99
C ALA A 474 4.11 -5.25 10.46
N ASP A 475 3.37 -5.72 11.47
CA ASP A 475 3.44 -7.08 12.00
C ASP A 475 2.99 -8.10 10.94
N GLY A 476 1.98 -7.76 10.14
CA GLY A 476 1.55 -8.47 8.94
C GLY A 476 2.64 -8.55 7.85
N ALA A 477 3.37 -7.45 7.64
CA ALA A 477 4.48 -7.42 6.69
C ALA A 477 5.67 -8.26 7.17
N VAL A 478 5.91 -8.34 8.49
CA VAL A 478 6.82 -9.38 9.00
C VAL A 478 6.22 -10.76 8.71
N ILE A 479 4.97 -11.04 9.08
CA ILE A 479 4.30 -12.34 8.84
C ILE A 479 4.46 -12.79 7.37
N HIS A 480 4.44 -11.87 6.42
CA HIS A 480 4.74 -12.12 5.01
C HIS A 480 6.22 -12.36 4.67
N GLY A 481 7.17 -11.57 5.18
CA GLY A 481 8.59 -11.88 4.93
C GLY A 481 8.99 -13.24 5.51
N LEU A 482 8.37 -13.60 6.63
CA LEU A 482 8.46 -14.91 7.25
C LEU A 482 7.78 -15.97 6.38
N SER A 483 6.65 -15.63 5.74
CA SER A 483 5.97 -16.49 4.77
C SER A 483 6.81 -16.79 3.52
N ILE A 484 7.67 -15.85 3.13
CA ILE A 484 8.69 -16.03 2.11
C ILE A 484 9.89 -16.82 2.64
N SER A 485 10.41 -16.52 3.84
CA SER A 485 11.68 -17.10 4.33
C SER A 485 11.67 -18.63 4.39
N SER A 486 10.61 -19.26 4.89
CA SER A 486 10.55 -20.73 4.89
C SER A 486 10.19 -21.34 3.53
N ASN A 487 9.81 -20.52 2.55
CA ASN A 487 9.78 -20.95 1.15
C ASN A 487 11.14 -20.70 0.47
N LEU A 488 11.98 -19.78 0.93
CA LEU A 488 13.40 -19.72 0.55
C LEU A 488 14.17 -20.93 1.10
N ASP A 489 13.95 -21.33 2.35
CA ASP A 489 14.53 -22.56 2.92
C ASP A 489 14.11 -23.82 2.13
N LYS A 490 12.82 -23.94 1.78
CA LYS A 490 12.31 -25.03 0.91
C LYS A 490 12.79 -24.90 -0.53
N LEU A 491 12.98 -23.67 -1.03
CA LEU A 491 13.54 -23.46 -2.37
C LEU A 491 15.00 -23.90 -2.37
N GLU A 492 15.85 -23.58 -1.39
CA GLU A 492 17.23 -24.06 -1.39
C GLU A 492 17.36 -25.59 -1.36
N ASP A 493 16.40 -26.31 -0.76
CA ASP A 493 16.30 -27.78 -0.82
C ASP A 493 15.74 -28.31 -2.17
N ASN A 494 15.15 -27.44 -3.01
CA ASN A 494 14.62 -27.72 -4.36
C ASN A 494 15.30 -26.90 -5.50
N THR A 495 16.31 -26.08 -5.19
CA THR A 495 17.08 -25.22 -6.11
C THR A 495 18.58 -25.40 -5.93
N LYS A 496 18.99 -26.55 -5.38
CA LYS A 496 19.91 -27.36 -6.18
C LYS A 496 19.17 -27.71 -7.46
N SER A 497 19.76 -27.40 -8.61
CA SER A 497 19.22 -27.66 -9.95
C SER A 497 18.62 -29.07 -9.99
N THR A 498 17.31 -29.20 -10.23
CA THR A 498 16.62 -30.49 -10.24
C THR A 498 17.33 -31.42 -11.22
N GLU A 499 18.03 -32.45 -10.71
CA GLU A 499 18.84 -33.34 -11.53
C GLU A 499 17.91 -34.19 -12.40
N VAL A 500 17.72 -33.73 -13.65
CA VAL A 500 16.74 -34.32 -14.56
C VAL A 500 17.24 -35.67 -15.03
N THR A 501 16.53 -36.73 -14.65
CA THR A 501 16.79 -38.07 -15.16
C THR A 501 16.29 -38.21 -16.61
N SER A 502 16.94 -39.06 -17.40
CA SER A 502 16.53 -39.30 -18.80
C SER A 502 15.03 -39.64 -18.88
N ASP A 503 14.36 -39.08 -19.88
CA ASP A 503 12.95 -39.29 -20.21
C ASP A 503 11.95 -38.74 -19.17
N GLN A 504 12.44 -37.97 -18.18
CA GLN A 504 11.60 -37.25 -17.22
C GLN A 504 10.86 -36.08 -17.89
N VAL A 505 9.58 -35.95 -17.55
CA VAL A 505 8.65 -34.94 -18.10
C VAL A 505 8.42 -33.82 -17.10
N PHE A 506 8.53 -32.58 -17.55
CA PHE A 506 8.06 -31.39 -16.84
C PHE A 506 6.99 -30.70 -17.71
N SER A 507 5.81 -30.42 -17.17
CA SER A 507 4.77 -29.68 -17.91
C SER A 507 3.98 -28.72 -17.02
N PHE A 508 3.34 -27.73 -17.65
CA PHE A 508 2.45 -26.77 -17.03
C PHE A 508 1.26 -26.45 -17.93
N ASN A 509 0.14 -26.07 -17.32
CA ASN A 509 -1.06 -25.66 -18.04
C ASN A 509 -0.99 -24.17 -18.40
N PHE A 510 -1.00 -23.87 -19.69
CA PHE A 510 -1.10 -22.53 -20.25
C PHE A 510 -2.53 -22.24 -20.71
N LYS A 511 -3.03 -21.02 -20.45
CA LYS A 511 -4.36 -20.57 -20.88
C LYS A 511 -4.26 -19.56 -22.02
N PRO A 512 -4.60 -19.93 -23.28
CA PRO A 512 -4.54 -19.02 -24.41
C PRO A 512 -5.62 -17.94 -24.35
N GLU A 513 -5.36 -16.80 -24.99
CA GLU A 513 -6.29 -15.68 -25.04
C GLU A 513 -7.58 -16.03 -25.80
N LYS A 514 -8.62 -15.22 -25.59
CA LYS A 514 -9.88 -15.37 -26.32
C LYS A 514 -9.63 -15.12 -27.81
N TRP A 515 -10.11 -16.01 -28.67
CA TRP A 515 -9.88 -15.99 -30.12
C TRP A 515 -8.44 -16.26 -30.61
N GLN A 516 -7.48 -16.56 -29.73
CA GLN A 516 -6.12 -16.94 -30.13
C GLN A 516 -6.12 -18.28 -30.90
N ALA A 517 -5.82 -18.23 -32.19
CA ALA A 517 -5.88 -19.38 -33.11
C ALA A 517 -4.54 -20.10 -33.33
N ASN A 518 -3.43 -19.55 -32.81
CA ASN A 518 -2.11 -20.16 -32.84
C ASN A 518 -1.27 -19.74 -31.62
N ILE A 519 -0.30 -20.57 -31.23
CA ILE A 519 0.62 -20.28 -30.13
C ILE A 519 2.05 -20.70 -30.49
N LYS A 520 3.01 -19.91 -30.01
CA LYS A 520 4.45 -20.09 -30.19
C LYS A 520 5.09 -20.25 -28.81
N PHE A 521 5.72 -21.38 -28.57
CA PHE A 521 6.54 -21.62 -27.38
C PHE A 521 8.01 -21.56 -27.78
N GLU A 522 8.76 -20.64 -27.21
CA GLU A 522 10.19 -20.48 -27.42
C GLU A 522 10.94 -21.08 -26.23
N VAL A 523 11.82 -22.05 -26.48
CA VAL A 523 12.60 -22.73 -25.45
C VAL A 523 14.01 -22.15 -25.45
N TYR A 524 14.44 -21.65 -24.30
CA TYR A 524 15.76 -21.06 -24.08
C TYR A 524 16.59 -21.95 -23.13
N TYR A 525 17.91 -21.83 -23.21
CA TYR A 525 18.86 -22.52 -22.34
C TYR A 525 20.07 -21.64 -22.00
N THR A 526 20.75 -21.96 -20.91
CA THR A 526 21.99 -21.32 -20.47
C THR A 526 22.85 -22.33 -19.70
N ASN A 527 24.09 -21.95 -19.39
CA ASN A 527 24.97 -22.66 -18.45
C ASN A 527 25.06 -21.93 -17.10
N GLU A 528 24.33 -20.84 -16.90
CA GLU A 528 24.31 -20.03 -15.68
C GLU A 528 23.22 -20.54 -14.71
N ASP A 529 23.60 -21.12 -13.57
CA ASP A 529 22.69 -21.77 -12.60
C ASP A 529 21.61 -20.85 -11.96
N SER A 530 21.68 -19.52 -12.19
CA SER A 530 20.86 -18.53 -11.48
C SER A 530 19.94 -17.68 -12.38
N ALA A 531 19.90 -17.95 -13.69
CA ALA A 531 19.22 -17.09 -14.66
C ALA A 531 17.69 -17.23 -14.62
N ILE A 532 16.97 -16.12 -14.84
CA ILE A 532 15.51 -16.03 -14.68
C ILE A 532 14.83 -15.48 -15.96
N TYR A 533 15.47 -14.59 -16.70
CA TYR A 533 14.89 -13.88 -17.84
C TYR A 533 15.60 -14.19 -19.17
N ILE A 534 14.83 -14.24 -20.26
CA ILE A 534 15.30 -14.63 -21.61
C ILE A 534 16.34 -13.68 -22.24
N ASN A 535 16.54 -12.50 -21.64
CA ASN A 535 17.46 -11.44 -22.10
C ASN A 535 18.74 -11.34 -21.26
N GLU A 536 18.99 -12.27 -20.33
CA GLU A 536 20.21 -12.30 -19.53
C GLU A 536 21.45 -12.73 -20.34
N PRO A 537 22.67 -12.26 -19.98
CA PRO A 537 23.90 -12.71 -20.59
C PRO A 537 24.06 -14.24 -20.53
N GLY A 538 24.51 -14.86 -21.62
CA GLY A 538 24.68 -16.32 -21.73
C GLY A 538 23.43 -17.08 -22.19
N MET A 539 22.24 -16.49 -22.07
CA MET A 539 20.97 -17.09 -22.50
C MET A 539 20.89 -17.26 -24.02
N LYS A 540 20.42 -18.43 -24.48
CA LYS A 540 20.36 -18.80 -25.91
C LYS A 540 19.01 -19.44 -26.25
N LEU A 541 18.45 -19.11 -27.41
CA LEU A 541 17.29 -19.82 -27.95
C LEU A 541 17.73 -21.24 -28.39
N LEU A 542 17.13 -22.26 -27.80
CA LEU A 542 17.30 -23.66 -28.20
C LEU A 542 16.41 -24.02 -29.40
N GLY A 543 15.18 -23.50 -29.42
CA GLY A 543 14.25 -23.74 -30.51
C GLY A 543 12.82 -23.26 -30.23
N VAL A 544 11.92 -23.55 -31.17
CA VAL A 544 10.53 -23.09 -31.15
C VAL A 544 9.56 -24.24 -31.47
N LEU A 545 8.52 -24.38 -30.65
CA LEU A 545 7.33 -25.18 -30.97
C LEU A 545 6.18 -24.25 -31.35
N ASN A 546 5.59 -24.46 -32.53
CA ASN A 546 4.35 -23.80 -32.93
C ASN A 546 3.20 -24.81 -32.80
N ALA A 547 2.04 -24.36 -32.33
CA ALA A 547 0.83 -25.15 -32.22
C ALA A 547 -0.39 -24.35 -32.71
N ASP A 548 -1.16 -24.95 -33.61
CA ASP A 548 -2.42 -24.37 -34.10
C ASP A 548 -3.57 -24.72 -33.15
N LEU A 549 -4.43 -23.75 -32.88
CA LEU A 549 -5.53 -23.85 -31.92
C LEU A 549 -6.88 -23.67 -32.65
N PRO A 550 -7.38 -24.71 -33.36
CA PRO A 550 -8.59 -24.61 -34.19
C PRO A 550 -9.87 -24.39 -33.37
N ASP A 551 -9.81 -24.50 -32.05
CA ASP A 551 -10.89 -24.35 -31.09
C ASP A 551 -11.08 -22.90 -30.58
N TYR A 552 -10.46 -21.92 -31.22
CA TYR A 552 -10.38 -20.50 -30.79
C TYR A 552 -11.71 -19.80 -30.47
N TYR A 553 -12.83 -20.36 -30.89
CA TYR A 553 -14.18 -19.90 -30.60
C TYR A 553 -14.77 -20.44 -29.26
N ILE A 554 -14.03 -21.28 -28.53
CA ILE A 554 -14.45 -21.86 -27.24
C ILE A 554 -13.81 -21.10 -26.08
N ASP A 555 -14.61 -20.78 -25.07
CA ASP A 555 -14.13 -20.20 -23.80
C ASP A 555 -13.54 -21.26 -22.85
N ASN A 556 -12.58 -20.83 -22.02
CA ASN A 556 -11.95 -21.66 -20.98
C ASN A 556 -11.11 -22.86 -21.48
N ARG A 557 -10.35 -22.66 -22.56
CA ARG A 557 -9.35 -23.60 -23.07
C ARG A 557 -8.14 -23.75 -22.13
N SER A 558 -7.42 -24.88 -22.22
CA SER A 558 -6.13 -25.13 -21.55
C SER A 558 -5.21 -25.94 -22.45
N ILE A 559 -3.91 -25.60 -22.44
CA ILE A 559 -2.84 -26.28 -23.19
C ILE A 559 -1.80 -26.79 -22.20
N ASP A 560 -1.62 -28.11 -22.11
CA ASP A 560 -0.51 -28.74 -21.38
C ASP A 560 0.77 -28.64 -22.23
N PHE A 561 1.63 -27.68 -21.91
CA PHE A 561 2.96 -27.55 -22.52
C PHE A 561 4.01 -28.20 -21.63
N GLY A 562 4.89 -29.02 -22.22
CA GLY A 562 5.93 -29.69 -21.46
C GLY A 562 7.19 -30.02 -22.25
N LEU A 563 8.26 -30.25 -21.49
CA LEU A 563 9.58 -30.66 -21.96
C LEU A 563 9.88 -32.08 -21.44
N ILE A 564 10.54 -32.87 -22.28
CA ILE A 564 11.07 -34.19 -21.96
C ILE A 564 12.56 -34.17 -22.26
N PHE A 565 13.39 -34.47 -21.26
CA PHE A 565 14.84 -34.37 -21.37
C PHE A 565 15.42 -35.76 -21.66
N GLY A 566 15.82 -35.99 -22.91
CA GLY A 566 16.63 -37.14 -23.31
C GLY A 566 18.12 -36.86 -23.11
N GLN A 567 18.97 -37.87 -23.33
CA GLN A 567 20.40 -37.79 -23.00
C GLN A 567 21.16 -36.66 -23.75
N ASN A 568 20.80 -36.42 -25.02
CA ASN A 568 21.39 -35.38 -25.90
C ASN A 568 20.31 -34.52 -26.60
N GLU A 569 19.05 -34.57 -26.15
CA GLU A 569 17.92 -33.92 -26.82
C GLU A 569 16.84 -33.46 -25.83
N ILE A 570 16.12 -32.39 -26.18
CA ILE A 570 14.94 -31.92 -25.44
C ILE A 570 13.74 -31.99 -26.37
N THR A 571 12.79 -32.87 -26.07
CA THR A 571 11.53 -32.99 -26.79
C THR A 571 10.47 -32.12 -26.12
N ALA A 572 10.07 -31.04 -26.79
CA ALA A 572 8.99 -30.16 -26.36
C ALA A 572 7.65 -30.60 -26.96
N PHE A 573 6.57 -30.50 -26.19
CA PHE A 573 5.21 -30.75 -26.67
C PHE A 573 4.20 -29.74 -26.15
N ALA A 574 3.09 -29.59 -26.89
CA ALA A 574 1.90 -28.87 -26.46
C ALA A 574 0.69 -29.77 -26.75
N ARG A 575 -0.11 -30.10 -25.74
CA ARG A 575 -1.36 -30.86 -25.86
C ARG A 575 -2.54 -29.95 -25.51
N ASN A 576 -3.53 -29.87 -26.40
CA ASN A 576 -4.80 -29.22 -26.09
C ASN A 576 -5.67 -30.18 -25.27
N GLU A 577 -6.04 -29.79 -24.04
CA GLU A 577 -6.77 -30.66 -23.11
C GLU A 577 -8.24 -30.89 -23.48
N LEU A 578 -8.81 -30.05 -24.35
CA LEU A 578 -10.21 -30.11 -24.77
C LEU A 578 -10.43 -31.05 -25.95
N ASN A 579 -9.50 -31.11 -26.90
CA ASN A 579 -9.61 -31.95 -28.11
C ASN A 579 -8.54 -33.05 -28.23
N GLY A 580 -7.56 -33.10 -27.33
CA GLY A 580 -6.48 -34.09 -27.31
C GLY A 580 -5.38 -33.88 -28.38
N GLN A 581 -5.45 -32.83 -29.19
CA GLN A 581 -4.49 -32.53 -30.24
C GLN A 581 -3.12 -32.24 -29.64
N LYS A 582 -2.10 -33.01 -30.03
CA LYS A 582 -0.72 -32.88 -29.54
C LYS A 582 0.23 -32.47 -30.65
N PHE A 583 0.95 -31.39 -30.42
CA PHE A 583 2.10 -30.95 -31.22
C PHE A 583 3.39 -31.34 -30.49
N VAL A 584 4.43 -31.75 -31.22
CA VAL A 584 5.71 -32.21 -30.67
C VAL A 584 6.84 -31.72 -31.57
N THR A 585 7.96 -31.32 -30.99
CA THR A 585 9.22 -31.04 -31.68
C THR A 585 10.41 -31.44 -30.79
N THR A 586 11.55 -31.74 -31.39
CA THR A 586 12.75 -32.19 -30.67
C THR A 586 13.94 -31.32 -31.02
N PHE A 587 14.61 -30.80 -30.01
CA PHE A 587 15.78 -29.94 -30.13
C PHE A 587 17.04 -30.68 -29.69
N TYR A 588 18.13 -30.52 -30.44
CA TYR A 588 19.43 -31.09 -30.11
C TYR A 588 20.36 -29.99 -29.59
N TYR A 589 21.06 -30.25 -28.50
CA TYR A 589 22.09 -29.38 -27.93
C TYR A 589 23.49 -30.03 -28.07
N GLN A 590 24.53 -29.21 -27.92
CA GLN A 590 25.96 -29.59 -28.01
C GLN A 590 26.74 -29.05 -26.83
#